data_AF-A0A352PNV7-F1
#
_entry.id   AF-A0A352PNV7-F1
#
_cell.length_a   1.000
_cell.length_b   1.000
_cell.length_c   1.000
_cell.angle_alpha   90.00
_cell.angle_beta   90.00
_cell.angle_gamma   90.00
#
_symmetry.space_group_name_H-M   'P 1'
#
loop_
_entity.id
_entity.type
_entity.pdbx_description
1 polymer ?
#
loop_
_entity_poly.entity_id
_entity_poly.type
_entity_poly.pdbx_seq_one_letter_code
_entity_poly.pdbx_strand_id
1 'polypeptide(L)'
;LGFRLSLDHIAEHTLGEAKQADGIQAVRWFREGQWEPLIRYCQDDVRLTRDVFRHCLEKGYLVYADRRGNQVRLPTPWKLEDLAGAHKEG
;
A
#
# COMPACT_ATOMS: atom_id res chain seq x y z
N LEU A 1 -15.70 3.95 -0.34
CA LEU A 1 -15.37 2.56 -0.73
C LEU A 1 -16.23 1.53 -0.02
N GLY A 2 -16.42 1.57 1.32
CA GLY A 2 -17.38 0.67 2.00
C GLY A 2 -16.96 -0.81 2.03
N PHE A 3 -15.70 -1.10 1.73
CA PHE A 3 -15.05 -2.40 1.93
C PHE A 3 -13.55 -2.17 2.14
N ARG A 4 -12.86 -3.17 2.68
CA ARG A 4 -11.42 -3.15 2.93
C ARG A 4 -10.67 -3.58 1.66
N LEU A 5 -9.60 -2.86 1.33
CA LEU A 5 -8.60 -3.25 0.35
C LEU A 5 -7.33 -3.69 1.11
N SER A 6 -6.73 -4.81 0.72
CA SER A 6 -5.41 -5.21 1.22
C SER A 6 -4.31 -4.37 0.55
N LEU A 7 -3.14 -4.30 1.17
CA LEU A 7 -1.97 -3.65 0.57
C LEU A 7 -1.59 -4.35 -0.75
N ASP A 8 -1.60 -5.68 -0.76
CA ASP A 8 -1.34 -6.49 -1.95
C ASP A 8 -2.28 -6.14 -3.11
N HIS A 9 -3.58 -6.01 -2.84
CA HIS A 9 -4.57 -5.62 -3.85
C HIS A 9 -4.26 -4.23 -4.44
N ILE A 10 -3.92 -3.27 -3.59
CA ILE A 10 -3.61 -1.91 -4.04
C ILE A 10 -2.30 -1.92 -4.85
N ALA A 11 -1.27 -2.62 -4.36
CA ALA A 11 0.02 -2.70 -5.03
C ALA A 11 -0.08 -3.40 -6.40
N GLU A 12 -0.81 -4.51 -6.49
CA GLU A 12 -1.03 -5.24 -7.73
C GLU A 12 -1.71 -4.33 -8.77
N HIS A 13 -2.81 -3.68 -8.40
CA HIS A 13 -3.59 -2.89 -9.35
C HIS A 13 -2.95 -1.53 -9.69
N THR A 14 -2.19 -0.94 -8.77
CA THR A 14 -1.57 0.38 -8.94
C THR A 14 -0.18 0.31 -9.56
N LEU A 15 0.65 -0.65 -9.11
CA LEU A 15 2.06 -0.76 -9.50
C LEU A 15 2.32 -1.92 -10.47
N GLY A 16 1.39 -2.88 -10.60
CA GLY A 16 1.64 -4.13 -11.32
C GLY A 16 2.54 -5.11 -10.55
N GLU A 17 2.82 -4.81 -9.27
CA GLU A 17 3.61 -5.67 -8.39
C GLU A 17 2.65 -6.52 -7.54
N ALA A 18 2.59 -7.82 -7.82
CA ALA A 18 1.90 -8.76 -6.94
C ALA A 18 2.82 -9.10 -5.75
N LYS A 19 2.35 -8.87 -4.52
CA LYS A 19 2.98 -9.47 -3.35
C LYS A 19 2.40 -10.87 -3.14
N GLN A 20 3.26 -11.82 -2.80
CA GLN A 20 2.84 -13.11 -2.27
C GLN A 20 3.09 -13.09 -0.77
N ALA A 21 2.20 -12.47 0.01
CA ALA A 21 2.39 -12.53 1.45
C ALA A 21 1.09 -12.66 2.23
N ASP A 22 0.98 -13.78 2.94
CA ASP A 22 -0.09 -14.09 3.85
C ASP A 22 0.25 -13.50 5.24
N GLY A 23 -0.53 -12.54 5.72
CA GLY A 23 -0.36 -11.97 7.07
C GLY A 23 -0.43 -13.04 8.18
N ILE A 24 -1.07 -14.18 7.94
CA ILE A 24 -1.06 -15.33 8.85
C ILE A 24 0.35 -15.92 8.97
N GLN A 25 1.10 -15.95 7.87
CA GLN A 25 2.47 -16.47 7.83
C GLN A 25 3.44 -15.60 8.65
N ALA A 26 3.24 -14.28 8.66
CA ALA A 26 4.05 -13.38 9.50
C ALA A 26 3.87 -13.67 11.00
N VAL A 27 2.63 -13.91 11.45
CA VAL A 27 2.34 -14.31 12.83
C VAL A 27 2.99 -15.64 13.17
N ARG A 28 2.98 -16.59 12.24
CA ARG A 28 3.63 -17.89 12.40
C ARG A 28 5.14 -17.75 12.55
N TRP A 29 5.80 -17.01 11.66
CA TRP A 29 7.25 -16.77 11.74
C TRP A 29 7.66 -16.13 13.06
N PHE A 30 6.90 -15.15 13.54
CA PHE A 30 7.14 -14.55 14.85
C PHE A 30 7.09 -15.59 15.99
N ARG A 31 6.05 -16.43 16.01
CA ARG A 31 5.89 -17.49 17.04
C ARG A 31 6.99 -18.55 16.97
N GLU A 32 7.49 -18.85 15.78
CA GLU A 32 8.53 -19.85 15.52
C GLU A 32 9.96 -19.27 15.61
N GLY A 33 10.12 -17.97 15.92
CA GLY A 33 11.44 -17.30 15.97
C GLY A 33 12.13 -17.15 14.62
N GLN A 34 11.38 -17.23 13.51
CA GLN A 34 11.87 -17.11 12.14
C GLN A 34 12.02 -15.63 11.75
N TRP A 35 13.05 -14.98 12.27
CA TRP A 35 13.23 -13.52 12.13
C TRP A 35 13.54 -13.08 10.70
N GLU A 36 14.38 -13.82 9.98
CA GLU A 36 14.80 -13.45 8.62
C GLU A 36 13.62 -13.27 7.65
N PRO A 37 12.71 -14.25 7.47
CA PRO A 37 11.56 -14.06 6.60
C PRO A 37 10.56 -13.03 7.13
N LEU A 38 10.43 -12.87 8.46
CA LEU A 38 9.57 -11.86 9.07
C LEU A 38 10.05 -10.44 8.77
N ILE A 39 11.34 -10.17 8.96
CA ILE A 39 11.96 -8.88 8.67
C ILE A 39 11.78 -8.54 7.20
N ARG A 40 12.05 -9.50 6.31
CA ARG A 40 11.87 -9.32 4.87
C ARG A 40 10.42 -8.97 4.52
N TYR A 41 9.46 -9.69 5.09
CA TYR A 41 8.03 -9.41 4.90
C TYR A 41 7.65 -7.99 5.32
N CYS A 42 8.09 -7.55 6.51
CA CYS A 42 7.84 -6.20 7.01
C CYS A 42 8.50 -5.12 6.15
N GLN A 43 9.74 -5.34 5.70
CA GLN A 43 10.43 -4.41 4.79
C GLN A 43 9.69 -4.26 3.46
N ASP A 44 9.17 -5.36 2.92
CA ASP A 44 8.38 -5.33 1.69
C ASP A 44 7.07 -4.53 1.86
N ASP A 45 6.40 -4.62 3.02
CA ASP A 45 5.20 -3.81 3.29
C ASP A 45 5.53 -2.31 3.27
N VAL A 46 6.63 -1.92 3.90
CA VAL A 46 7.11 -0.52 3.91
C VAL A 46 7.46 -0.06 2.49
N ARG A 47 8.17 -0.91 1.73
CA ARG A 47 8.56 -0.63 0.35
C ARG A 47 7.34 -0.38 -0.54
N LEU A 48 6.37 -1.30 -0.52
CA LEU A 48 5.14 -1.18 -1.32
C LEU A 48 4.32 0.04 -0.92
N THR A 49 4.17 0.29 0.38
CA THR A 49 3.44 1.48 0.87
C THR A 49 4.08 2.76 0.35
N ARG A 50 5.42 2.86 0.40
CA ARG A 50 6.17 3.99 -0.15
C ARG A 50 5.97 4.13 -1.66
N ASP A 51 6.04 3.03 -2.40
CA ASP A 51 5.97 3.06 -3.86
C ASP A 51 4.56 3.40 -4.35
N VAL A 52 3.51 2.89 -3.69
CA VAL A 52 2.12 3.31 -3.91
C VAL A 52 1.96 4.80 -3.60
N PHE A 53 2.48 5.27 -2.47
CA PHE A 53 2.39 6.68 -2.10
C PHE A 53 3.04 7.61 -3.14
N ARG A 54 4.23 7.24 -3.63
CA ARG A 54 4.92 7.98 -4.69
C ARG A 54 4.11 7.98 -5.99
N HIS A 55 3.57 6.82 -6.39
CA HIS A 55 2.69 6.75 -7.56
C HIS A 55 1.51 7.71 -7.43
N CYS A 56 0.84 7.75 -6.28
CA CYS A 56 -0.28 8.65 -6.05
C CYS A 56 0.11 10.13 -6.11
N LEU A 57 1.27 10.49 -5.56
CA LEU A 57 1.78 11.87 -5.65
C LEU A 57 2.14 12.26 -7.09
N GLU A 58 2.79 11.37 -7.84
CA GLU A 58 3.29 11.65 -9.19
C GLU A 58 2.20 11.57 -10.27
N LYS A 59 1.27 10.61 -10.13
CA LYS A 59 0.23 10.33 -11.13
C LYS A 59 -1.14 10.91 -10.77
N GLY A 60 -1.36 11.26 -9.49
CA GLY A 60 -2.61 11.85 -9.02
C GLY A 60 -3.77 10.87 -8.88
N TYR A 61 -3.51 9.55 -8.88
CA TYR A 61 -4.51 8.53 -8.59
C TYR A 61 -3.88 7.25 -8.04
N LEU A 62 -4.69 6.40 -7.39
CA LEU A 62 -4.41 4.97 -7.16
C LEU A 62 -5.43 4.11 -7.90
N VAL A 63 -5.13 2.83 -8.06
CA VAL A 63 -5.98 1.90 -8.81
C VAL A 63 -6.36 0.70 -7.95
N TYR A 64 -7.62 0.29 -8.02
CA TYR A 64 -8.12 -0.90 -7.31
C TYR A 64 -9.22 -1.58 -8.13
N ALA A 65 -9.39 -2.89 -7.98
CA ALA A 65 -10.60 -3.58 -8.45
C ALA A 65 -11.78 -3.40 -7.48
N ASP A 66 -12.95 -3.03 -7.98
CA ASP A 66 -14.19 -2.97 -7.22
C ASP A 66 -14.77 -4.37 -6.93
N ARG A 67 -15.92 -4.44 -6.23
CA ARG A 67 -16.59 -5.72 -5.91
C ARG A 67 -17.07 -6.50 -7.14
N ARG A 68 -17.10 -5.88 -8.32
CA ARG A 68 -17.48 -6.48 -9.60
C ARG A 68 -16.25 -6.83 -10.45
N GLY A 69 -15.04 -6.59 -9.95
CA GLY A 69 -13.78 -6.83 -10.67
C GLY A 69 -13.41 -5.72 -11.65
N ASN A 70 -14.13 -4.59 -11.68
CA ASN A 70 -13.77 -3.48 -12.56
C ASN A 70 -12.58 -2.73 -11.97
N GLN A 71 -11.61 -2.40 -12.82
CA GLN A 71 -10.49 -1.56 -12.42
C GLN A 71 -10.95 -0.09 -12.33
N VAL A 72 -10.83 0.49 -11.15
CA VAL A 72 -11.27 1.86 -10.84
C VAL A 72 -10.08 2.70 -10.41
N ARG A 73 -9.99 3.93 -10.96
CA ARG A 73 -9.05 4.95 -10.48
C ARG A 73 -9.70 5.76 -9.37
N LEU A 74 -9.02 5.84 -8.23
CA LEU A 74 -9.38 6.74 -7.14
C LEU A 74 -8.43 7.95 -7.18
N PRO A 75 -8.92 9.16 -7.47
CA PRO A 75 -8.09 10.36 -7.48
C PRO A 75 -7.40 10.61 -6.14
N THR A 76 -6.14 11.01 -6.20
CA THR A 76 -5.32 11.37 -5.04
C THR A 76 -4.79 12.80 -5.23
N PRO A 77 -5.62 13.83 -4.95
CA PRO A 77 -5.22 15.24 -5.05
C PRO A 77 -4.31 15.62 -3.87
N TRP A 78 -3.26 14.83 -3.68
CA TRP A 78 -2.34 14.91 -2.56
C TRP A 78 -1.28 15.95 -2.88
N LYS A 79 -1.06 16.86 -1.94
CA LYS A 79 0.14 17.69 -1.92
C LYS A 79 0.92 17.30 -0.70
N LEU A 80 2.22 17.09 -0.89
CA LEU A 80 3.08 16.64 0.21
C LEU A 80 3.11 17.66 1.35
N GLU A 81 3.08 18.96 1.03
CA GLU A 81 2.97 20.07 1.98
C GLU A 81 1.73 19.97 2.88
N ASP A 82 0.56 19.71 2.28
CA ASP A 82 -0.70 19.57 3.01
C ASP A 82 -0.70 18.33 3.92
N LEU A 83 -0.08 17.23 3.46
CA LEU A 83 -0.01 15.96 4.19
C LEU A 83 1.04 15.96 5.31
N ALA A 84 2.15 16.68 5.13
CA ALA A 84 3.24 16.76 6.09
C ALA A 84 2.92 17.69 7.28
N GLY A 85 1.74 18.32 7.30
CA GLY A 85 1.35 19.26 8.35
C GLY A 85 2.18 20.55 8.32
N ALA A 86 2.73 20.92 7.16
CA ALA A 86 3.37 22.22 7.00
C ALA A 86 2.28 23.29 7.08
N HIS A 87 2.07 23.81 8.28
CA HIS A 87 1.25 24.99 8.55
C HIS A 87 1.63 26.09 7.55
N LYS A 88 0.64 26.57 6.80
CA LYS A 88 0.75 27.86 6.12
C LYS A 88 0.86 28.94 7.19
N GLU A 89 2.03 29.55 7.34
CA GLU A 89 2.12 30.89 7.90
C GLU A 89 1.39 31.86 6.97
N GLY A 90 0.68 32.81 7.57
CA GLY A 90 -0.40 33.61 6.99
C GLY A 90 0.02 34.66 5.96
#